data_AF-A0A925ABJ3-F1
#
_entry.id   AF-A0A925ABJ3-F1
#
_cell.length_a   1.000
_cell.length_b   1.000
_cell.length_c   1.000
_cell.angle_alpha   90.00
_cell.angle_beta   90.00
_cell.angle_gamma   90.00
#
_symmetry.space_group_name_H-M   'P 1'
#
loop_
_entity.id
_entity.type
_entity.pdbx_description
1 polymer ?
#
loop_
_entity_poly.entity_id
_entity_poly.type
_entity_poly.pdbx_seq_one_letter_code
_entity_poly.pdbx_strand_id
1 'polypeptide(L)'
;MDALPNYGLANTVTGFATLFSGLIALALCWLVAKHPPRWMLVYWLIVVTGVFTITLHGFGETNPVLGERWVWAFLDTGSNIVVAWGIARAVLIDFYSARTQAWARPLALVLMLIGIVWHYQDRASAGGYLVGLGAWGGFNPGEAWLIVFSIANTALFYVKRRAIPARAMPVLLLVTGIFLAGLGLASAPNDTIVFPFLSLHALWHLVGAFGFVALWLFNDLRFRES
;
A
#
# COMPACT_ATOMS: atom_id res chain seq x y z
N MET A 1 -20.30 -13.10 19.01
CA MET A 1 -19.16 -13.12 18.06
C MET A 1 -18.11 -13.99 18.70
N ASP A 2 -17.68 -15.05 18.02
CA ASP A 2 -16.60 -15.90 18.51
C ASP A 2 -15.29 -15.08 18.58
N ALA A 3 -14.39 -15.46 19.48
CA ALA A 3 -13.11 -14.78 19.59
C ALA A 3 -12.29 -14.94 18.29
N LEU A 4 -11.62 -13.87 17.88
CA LEU A 4 -10.69 -13.93 16.74
C LEU A 4 -9.59 -14.97 17.01
N PRO A 5 -9.16 -15.73 16.00
CA PRO A 5 -7.94 -16.52 16.14
C PRO A 5 -6.76 -15.58 16.41
N ASN A 6 -5.71 -16.08 17.07
CA ASN A 6 -4.55 -15.26 17.48
C ASN A 6 -3.93 -14.46 16.32
N TYR A 7 -3.82 -15.06 15.13
CA TYR A 7 -3.33 -14.37 13.93
C TYR A 7 -4.29 -13.27 13.46
N GLY A 8 -5.60 -13.50 13.55
CA GLY A 8 -6.63 -12.52 13.20
C GLY A 8 -6.57 -11.30 14.10
N LEU A 9 -6.44 -11.50 15.42
CA LEU A 9 -6.24 -10.41 16.37
C LEU A 9 -4.95 -9.63 16.09
N ALA A 10 -3.84 -10.33 15.81
CA ALA A 10 -2.57 -9.68 15.46
C ALA A 10 -2.70 -8.84 14.19
N ASN A 11 -3.33 -9.37 13.14
CA ASN A 11 -3.60 -8.65 11.89
C ASN A 11 -4.49 -7.41 12.13
N THR A 12 -5.54 -7.52 12.95
CA THR A 12 -6.38 -6.38 13.31
C THR A 12 -5.59 -5.27 14.02
N VAL A 13 -4.84 -5.63 15.07
CA VAL A 13 -4.10 -4.68 15.90
C VAL A 13 -3.02 -3.99 15.06
N THR A 14 -2.28 -4.75 14.26
CA THR A 14 -1.26 -4.18 13.36
C THR A 14 -1.86 -3.41 12.18
N GLY A 15 -3.08 -3.71 11.75
CA GLY A 15 -3.83 -2.91 10.77
C GLY A 15 -4.06 -1.46 11.23
N PHE A 16 -4.18 -1.21 12.55
CA PHE A 16 -4.18 0.16 13.08
C PHE A 16 -2.89 0.92 12.78
N ALA A 17 -1.74 0.25 12.64
CA ALA A 17 -0.50 0.92 12.26
C ALA A 17 -0.61 1.52 10.85
N THR A 18 -1.23 0.81 9.90
CA THR A 18 -1.51 1.34 8.55
C THR A 18 -2.40 2.59 8.64
N LEU A 19 -3.51 2.52 9.37
CA LEU A 19 -4.40 3.67 9.57
C LEU A 19 -3.66 4.87 10.19
N PHE A 20 -2.93 4.64 11.29
CA PHE A 20 -2.21 5.69 11.99
C PHE A 20 -1.03 6.24 11.19
N SER A 21 -0.42 5.47 10.29
CA SER A 21 0.62 5.99 9.39
C SER A 21 0.09 7.08 8.45
N GLY A 22 -1.15 6.94 7.95
CA GLY A 22 -1.82 7.98 7.17
C GLY A 22 -2.24 9.17 8.01
N LEU A 23 -2.83 8.93 9.19
CA LEU A 23 -3.26 9.99 10.11
C LEU A 23 -2.08 10.82 10.62
N ILE A 24 -0.95 10.18 10.98
CA ILE A 24 0.23 10.90 11.46
C ILE A 24 0.87 11.70 10.34
N ALA A 25 0.93 11.18 9.10
CA ALA A 25 1.41 11.94 7.95
C ALA A 25 0.56 13.20 7.71
N LEU A 26 -0.78 13.07 7.78
CA LEU A 26 -1.69 14.21 7.66
C LEU A 26 -1.55 15.21 8.82
N ALA A 27 -1.45 14.71 10.05
CA ALA A 27 -1.26 15.54 11.24
C ALA A 27 0.07 16.32 11.19
N LEU A 28 1.16 15.67 10.78
CA LEU A 28 2.46 16.33 10.60
C LEU A 28 2.40 17.37 9.47
N CYS A 29 1.69 17.10 8.38
CA CYS A 29 1.45 18.10 7.34
C CYS A 29 0.65 19.31 7.82
N TRP A 30 -0.23 19.12 8.81
CA TRP A 30 -1.00 20.21 9.41
C TRP A 30 -0.20 21.00 10.44
N LEU A 31 0.58 20.31 11.26
CA LEU A 31 1.29 20.89 12.41
C LEU A 31 2.67 21.46 12.06
N VAL A 32 3.34 20.91 11.05
CA VAL A 32 4.73 21.26 10.72
C VAL A 32 4.82 22.01 9.39
N ALA A 33 4.46 21.36 8.29
CA ALA A 33 4.48 21.98 6.97
C ALA A 33 3.57 21.25 6.00
N LYS A 34 2.69 21.99 5.32
CA LYS A 34 1.73 21.38 4.39
C LYS A 34 2.42 20.91 3.11
N HIS A 35 2.36 19.61 2.85
CA HIS A 35 2.79 19.06 1.57
C HIS A 35 1.82 19.45 0.43
N PRO A 36 2.27 19.42 -0.84
CA PRO A 36 1.42 19.75 -1.96
C PRO A 36 0.15 18.88 -2.05
N PRO A 37 -0.98 19.39 -2.58
CA PRO A 37 -2.28 18.69 -2.54
C PRO A 37 -2.27 17.28 -3.12
N ARG A 38 -1.43 17.02 -4.13
CA ARG A 38 -1.25 15.69 -4.73
C ARG A 38 -0.72 14.64 -3.75
N TRP A 39 0.11 15.02 -2.79
CA TRP A 39 0.63 14.13 -1.74
C TRP A 39 -0.32 14.06 -0.54
N MET A 40 -1.03 15.14 -0.24
CA MET A 40 -2.13 15.11 0.74
C MET A 40 -3.19 14.06 0.36
N LEU A 41 -3.50 13.94 -0.93
CA LEU A 41 -4.38 12.87 -1.43
C LEU A 41 -3.82 11.47 -1.11
N VAL A 42 -2.53 11.23 -1.34
CA VAL A 42 -1.89 9.93 -1.05
C VAL A 42 -2.05 9.57 0.43
N TYR A 43 -1.82 10.52 1.34
CA TYR A 43 -1.98 10.26 2.78
C TYR A 43 -3.43 9.97 3.17
N TRP A 44 -4.40 10.65 2.56
CA TRP A 44 -5.81 10.31 2.73
C TRP A 44 -6.17 8.92 2.19
N LEU A 45 -5.61 8.52 1.05
CA LEU A 45 -5.81 7.17 0.50
C LEU A 45 -5.25 6.08 1.43
N ILE A 46 -4.14 6.35 2.11
CA ILE A 46 -3.58 5.44 3.14
C ILE A 46 -4.53 5.32 4.34
N VAL A 47 -5.15 6.42 4.79
CA VAL A 47 -6.17 6.39 5.86
C VAL A 47 -7.35 5.51 5.45
N VAL A 48 -7.88 5.71 4.24
CA VAL A 48 -8.99 4.90 3.70
C VAL A 48 -8.60 3.42 3.63
N THR A 49 -7.38 3.13 3.18
CA THR A 49 -6.84 1.76 3.15
C THR A 49 -6.82 1.15 4.54
N GLY A 50 -6.28 1.87 5.53
CA GLY A 50 -6.23 1.39 6.92
C GLY A 50 -7.61 1.10 7.50
N VAL A 51 -8.64 1.89 7.16
CA VAL A 51 -10.03 1.61 7.55
C VAL A 51 -10.49 0.26 6.98
N PHE A 52 -10.24 0.00 5.69
CA PHE A 52 -10.59 -1.28 5.08
C PHE A 52 -9.80 -2.46 5.65
N THR A 53 -8.51 -2.28 5.90
CA THR A 53 -7.64 -3.30 6.52
C THR A 53 -8.16 -3.69 7.91
N ILE A 54 -8.42 -2.72 8.79
CA ILE A 54 -8.93 -2.99 10.14
C ILE A 54 -10.32 -3.64 10.07
N THR A 55 -11.16 -3.23 9.13
CA THR A 55 -12.50 -3.80 8.97
C THR A 55 -12.42 -5.27 8.52
N LEU A 56 -11.60 -5.57 7.51
CA LEU A 56 -11.41 -6.94 7.02
C LEU A 56 -10.96 -7.88 8.15
N HIS A 57 -9.89 -7.51 8.87
CA HIS A 57 -9.30 -8.38 9.88
C HIS A 57 -10.07 -8.34 11.21
N GLY A 58 -10.58 -7.18 11.62
CA GLY A 58 -11.28 -6.97 12.90
C GLY A 58 -12.64 -7.67 13.00
N PHE A 59 -13.32 -7.90 11.88
CA PHE A 59 -14.52 -8.72 11.83
C PHE A 59 -14.21 -10.21 11.56
N GLY A 60 -13.00 -10.68 11.91
CA GLY A 60 -12.63 -12.10 11.88
C GLY A 60 -12.58 -12.70 10.50
N GLU A 61 -12.41 -11.87 9.49
CA GLU A 61 -12.47 -12.28 8.09
C GLU A 61 -13.78 -13.02 7.75
N THR A 62 -14.83 -12.85 8.56
CA THR A 62 -16.20 -13.34 8.37
C THR A 62 -17.13 -12.29 8.95
N ASN A 63 -17.55 -11.31 8.13
CA ASN A 63 -18.44 -10.26 8.59
C ASN A 63 -19.90 -10.62 8.24
N PRO A 64 -20.73 -11.10 9.20
CA PRO A 64 -22.15 -11.35 8.93
C PRO A 64 -23.00 -10.06 8.93
N VAL A 65 -22.44 -8.90 9.28
CA VAL A 65 -23.20 -7.65 9.51
C VAL A 65 -23.01 -6.61 8.40
N LEU A 66 -21.83 -6.52 7.78
CA LEU A 66 -21.49 -5.46 6.80
C LEU A 66 -21.04 -6.00 5.43
N GLY A 67 -21.62 -7.11 4.99
CA GLY A 67 -21.35 -7.71 3.67
C GLY A 67 -20.27 -8.80 3.70
N GLU A 68 -20.20 -9.56 2.60
CA GLU A 68 -19.39 -10.78 2.51
C GLU A 68 -17.88 -10.51 2.64
N ARG A 69 -17.12 -11.48 3.19
CA ARG A 69 -15.65 -11.40 3.36
C ARG A 69 -14.93 -10.91 2.11
N TRP A 70 -15.32 -11.42 0.95
CA TRP A 70 -14.65 -11.09 -0.31
C TRP A 70 -14.78 -9.61 -0.67
N VAL A 71 -15.86 -8.93 -0.24
CA VAL A 71 -16.04 -7.48 -0.44
C VAL A 71 -14.99 -6.70 0.35
N TRP A 72 -14.76 -7.07 1.60
CA TRP A 72 -13.74 -6.42 2.43
C TRP A 72 -12.33 -6.72 1.96
N ALA A 73 -12.05 -7.95 1.51
CA ALA A 73 -10.78 -8.30 0.86
C ALA A 73 -10.58 -7.54 -0.46
N PHE A 74 -11.67 -7.33 -1.21
CA PHE A 74 -11.67 -6.48 -2.40
C PHE A 74 -11.32 -5.03 -2.05
N LEU A 75 -11.98 -4.44 -1.05
CA LEU A 75 -11.75 -3.04 -0.64
C LEU A 75 -10.36 -2.83 -0.03
N ASP A 76 -9.86 -3.76 0.78
CA ASP A 76 -8.53 -3.68 1.40
C ASP A 76 -7.41 -3.67 0.36
N THR A 77 -7.27 -4.72 -0.44
CA THR A 77 -6.22 -4.76 -1.48
C THR A 77 -6.52 -3.80 -2.63
N GLY A 78 -7.79 -3.59 -2.98
CA GLY A 78 -8.21 -2.65 -4.03
C GLY A 78 -7.88 -1.20 -3.69
N SER A 79 -8.02 -0.80 -2.42
CA SER A 79 -7.61 0.54 -1.97
C SER A 79 -6.10 0.73 -2.00
N ASN A 80 -5.30 -0.32 -1.78
CA ASN A 80 -3.85 -0.27 -2.00
C ASN A 80 -3.50 -0.01 -3.48
N ILE A 81 -4.26 -0.57 -4.44
CA ILE A 81 -4.09 -0.24 -5.88
C ILE A 81 -4.37 1.25 -6.13
N VAL A 82 -5.38 1.82 -5.45
CA VAL A 82 -5.68 3.26 -5.52
C VAL A 82 -4.56 4.10 -4.88
N VAL A 83 -3.96 3.67 -3.77
CA VAL A 83 -2.77 4.32 -3.18
C VAL A 83 -1.61 4.32 -4.17
N ALA A 84 -1.32 3.18 -4.81
CA ALA A 84 -0.29 3.08 -5.84
C ALA A 84 -0.56 4.05 -7.00
N TRP A 85 -1.81 4.16 -7.47
CA TRP A 85 -2.19 5.17 -8.45
C TRP A 85 -1.99 6.61 -7.96
N GLY A 86 -2.35 6.89 -6.71
CA GLY A 86 -2.14 8.21 -6.09
C GLY A 86 -0.68 8.61 -6.10
N ILE A 87 0.22 7.67 -5.76
CA ILE A 87 1.68 7.85 -5.83
C ILE A 87 2.11 8.08 -7.28
N ALA A 88 1.68 7.25 -8.24
CA ALA A 88 1.99 7.41 -9.65
C ALA A 88 1.65 8.82 -10.14
N ARG A 89 0.42 9.27 -9.85
CA ARG A 89 -0.07 10.59 -10.19
C ARG A 89 0.77 11.70 -9.56
N ALA A 90 1.13 11.57 -8.28
CA ALA A 90 1.92 12.59 -7.57
C ALA A 90 3.34 12.70 -8.15
N VAL A 91 4.00 11.58 -8.43
CA VAL A 91 5.34 11.49 -9.03
C VAL A 91 5.36 12.06 -10.45
N LEU A 92 4.36 11.73 -11.26
CA LEU A 92 4.20 12.28 -12.61
C LEU A 92 4.08 13.81 -12.60
N ILE A 93 3.33 14.37 -11.64
CA ILE A 93 3.20 15.82 -11.50
C ILE A 93 4.52 16.46 -11.03
N ASP A 94 5.26 15.80 -10.14
CA ASP A 94 6.50 16.33 -9.56
C ASP A 94 7.67 16.40 -10.54
N PHE A 95 7.86 15.37 -11.36
CA PHE A 95 9.14 15.17 -12.05
C PHE A 95 9.07 15.10 -13.58
N TYR A 96 7.86 15.05 -14.14
CA TYR A 96 7.67 14.84 -15.58
C TYR A 96 7.08 16.07 -16.26
N SER A 97 7.45 16.27 -17.52
CA SER A 97 6.98 17.42 -18.30
C SER A 97 5.49 17.32 -18.60
N ALA A 98 4.85 18.46 -18.91
CA ALA A 98 3.44 18.49 -19.30
C ALA A 98 3.12 17.53 -20.47
N ARG A 99 4.04 17.41 -21.44
CA ARG A 99 3.92 16.46 -22.56
C ARG A 99 3.84 15.01 -22.09
N THR A 100 4.68 14.60 -21.13
CA THR A 100 4.62 13.25 -20.56
C THR A 100 3.37 13.06 -19.71
N GLN A 101 3.04 14.05 -18.89
CA GLN A 101 1.85 14.00 -18.03
C GLN A 101 0.55 13.83 -18.84
N ALA A 102 0.46 14.44 -20.02
CA ALA A 102 -0.73 14.41 -20.88
C ALA A 102 -1.19 12.99 -21.25
N TRP A 103 -0.26 12.04 -21.42
CA TRP A 103 -0.59 10.64 -21.72
C TRP A 103 -0.37 9.71 -20.50
N ALA A 104 0.62 9.98 -19.66
CA ALA A 104 0.98 9.07 -18.58
C ALA A 104 -0.05 9.09 -17.43
N ARG A 105 -0.67 10.24 -17.17
CA ARG A 105 -1.73 10.35 -16.15
C ARG A 105 -3.01 9.59 -16.51
N PRO A 106 -3.60 9.74 -17.72
CA PRO A 106 -4.74 8.92 -18.11
C PRO A 106 -4.36 7.44 -18.22
N LEU A 107 -3.15 7.11 -18.70
CA LEU A 107 -2.68 5.73 -18.69
C LEU A 107 -2.64 5.15 -17.27
N ALA A 108 -2.06 5.85 -16.30
CA ALA A 108 -2.02 5.40 -14.91
C ALA A 108 -3.43 5.21 -14.32
N LEU A 109 -4.39 6.08 -14.68
CA LEU A 109 -5.80 5.92 -14.30
C LEU A 109 -6.41 4.65 -14.91
N VAL A 110 -6.20 4.41 -16.21
CA VAL A 110 -6.69 3.21 -16.89
C VAL A 110 -6.08 1.94 -16.28
N LEU A 111 -4.77 1.94 -16.00
CA LEU A 111 -4.09 0.82 -15.34
C LEU A 111 -4.62 0.56 -13.93
N MET A 112 -4.95 1.63 -13.19
CA MET A 112 -5.61 1.50 -11.89
C MET A 112 -6.99 0.83 -12.03
N LEU A 113 -7.82 1.29 -12.97
CA LEU A 113 -9.15 0.73 -13.20
C LEU A 113 -9.09 -0.74 -13.63
N ILE A 114 -8.17 -1.09 -14.52
CA ILE A 114 -7.91 -2.49 -14.91
C ILE A 114 -7.56 -3.32 -13.67
N GLY A 115 -6.65 -2.82 -12.84
CA GLY A 115 -6.26 -3.48 -11.60
C GLY A 115 -7.42 -3.73 -10.64
N ILE A 116 -8.27 -2.71 -10.43
CA ILE A 116 -9.46 -2.83 -9.57
C ILE A 116 -10.44 -3.85 -10.15
N VAL A 117 -10.75 -3.78 -11.44
CA VAL A 117 -11.70 -4.72 -12.08
C VAL A 117 -11.17 -6.14 -12.02
N TRP A 118 -9.88 -6.35 -12.26
CA TRP A 118 -9.27 -7.66 -12.18
C TRP A 118 -9.27 -8.20 -10.74
N HIS A 119 -8.91 -7.37 -9.76
CA HIS A 119 -8.97 -7.74 -8.33
C HIS A 119 -10.40 -8.05 -7.87
N TYR A 120 -11.39 -7.29 -8.36
CA TYR A 120 -12.80 -7.59 -8.10
C TYR A 120 -13.18 -8.99 -8.60
N GLN A 121 -12.82 -9.30 -9.85
CA GLN A 121 -13.10 -10.61 -10.45
C GLN A 121 -12.40 -11.74 -9.70
N ASP A 122 -11.14 -11.55 -9.32
CA ASP A 122 -10.38 -12.51 -8.50
C ASP A 122 -11.11 -12.83 -7.18
N ARG A 123 -11.53 -11.80 -6.43
CA ARG A 123 -12.20 -12.01 -5.14
C ARG A 123 -13.62 -12.55 -5.28
N ALA A 124 -14.35 -12.15 -6.31
CA ALA A 124 -15.70 -12.66 -6.57
C ALA A 124 -15.71 -14.13 -7.04
N SER A 125 -14.65 -14.59 -7.69
CA SER A 125 -14.55 -15.96 -8.24
C SER A 125 -13.78 -16.95 -7.36
N ALA A 126 -13.29 -16.51 -6.19
CA ALA A 126 -12.37 -17.28 -5.34
C ALA A 126 -11.13 -17.77 -6.10
N GLY A 127 -10.51 -16.88 -6.90
CA GLY A 127 -9.35 -17.18 -7.71
C GLY A 127 -8.14 -17.69 -6.90
N GLY A 128 -7.36 -18.59 -7.52
CA GLY A 128 -6.10 -19.07 -6.97
C GLY A 128 -4.92 -18.14 -7.26
N TYR A 129 -3.74 -18.51 -6.74
CA TYR A 129 -2.51 -17.75 -6.99
C TYR A 129 -2.18 -17.66 -8.48
N LEU A 130 -2.00 -16.44 -8.98
CA LEU A 130 -1.42 -16.19 -10.31
C LEU A 130 0.09 -16.47 -10.30
N VAL A 131 0.74 -16.11 -9.19
CA VAL A 131 2.16 -16.38 -8.94
C VAL A 131 2.26 -17.25 -7.70
N GLY A 132 2.40 -18.57 -7.89
CA GLY A 132 2.57 -19.53 -6.81
C GLY A 132 4.04 -19.74 -6.42
N LEU A 133 4.30 -19.86 -5.12
CA LEU A 133 5.60 -20.18 -4.51
C LEU A 133 5.59 -21.57 -3.86
N GLY A 134 4.81 -22.49 -4.44
CA GLY A 134 4.64 -23.84 -3.91
C GLY A 134 3.91 -23.84 -2.56
N ALA A 135 4.43 -24.57 -1.58
CA ALA A 135 3.84 -24.68 -0.24
C ALA A 135 3.96 -23.39 0.58
N TRP A 136 4.78 -22.43 0.15
CA TRP A 136 5.00 -21.19 0.90
C TRP A 136 3.83 -20.21 0.79
N GLY A 137 3.10 -20.20 -0.32
CA GLY A 137 2.09 -19.19 -0.62
C GLY A 137 2.19 -18.67 -2.05
N GLY A 138 1.82 -17.41 -2.25
CA GLY A 138 1.83 -16.78 -3.57
C GLY A 138 1.07 -15.46 -3.60
N PHE A 139 0.86 -14.96 -4.81
CA PHE A 139 0.10 -13.75 -5.07
C PHE A 139 -1.07 -14.03 -5.99
N ASN A 140 -2.25 -13.61 -5.55
CA ASN A 140 -3.44 -13.59 -6.39
C ASN A 140 -3.30 -12.52 -7.49
N PRO A 141 -4.08 -12.59 -8.58
CA PRO A 141 -4.03 -11.64 -9.68
C PRO A 141 -4.04 -10.15 -9.26
N GLY A 142 -4.91 -9.77 -8.32
CA GLY A 142 -4.98 -8.39 -7.84
C GLY A 142 -3.75 -7.95 -7.04
N GLU A 143 -3.17 -8.86 -6.24
CA GLU A 143 -1.93 -8.63 -5.50
C GLU A 143 -0.74 -8.52 -6.46
N ALA A 144 -0.65 -9.41 -7.45
CA ALA A 144 0.37 -9.37 -8.48
C ALA A 144 0.31 -8.04 -9.27
N TRP A 145 -0.90 -7.57 -9.60
CA TRP A 145 -1.08 -6.26 -10.24
C TRP A 145 -0.61 -5.11 -9.35
N LEU A 146 -0.99 -5.10 -8.07
CA LEU A 146 -0.52 -4.11 -7.10
C LEU A 146 1.01 -4.07 -7.00
N ILE A 147 1.65 -5.23 -6.98
CA ILE A 147 3.11 -5.35 -6.92
C ILE A 147 3.75 -4.75 -8.17
N VAL A 148 3.29 -5.14 -9.36
CA VAL A 148 3.81 -4.60 -10.64
C VAL A 148 3.60 -3.08 -10.70
N PHE A 149 2.45 -2.58 -10.26
CA PHE A 149 2.17 -1.15 -10.26
C PHE A 149 3.05 -0.40 -9.25
N SER A 150 3.33 -0.98 -8.09
CA SER A 150 4.24 -0.43 -7.08
C SER A 150 5.71 -0.43 -7.54
N ILE A 151 6.14 -1.47 -8.26
CA ILE A 151 7.45 -1.51 -8.92
C ILE A 151 7.54 -0.40 -9.98
N ALA A 152 6.49 -0.21 -10.79
CA ALA A 152 6.45 0.87 -11.77
C ALA A 152 6.57 2.26 -11.11
N ASN A 153 5.89 2.49 -9.99
CA ASN A 153 6.03 3.72 -9.20
C ASN A 153 7.45 3.94 -8.70
N THR A 154 8.07 2.88 -8.17
CA THR A 154 9.46 2.92 -7.73
C THR A 154 10.37 3.29 -8.89
N ALA A 155 10.18 2.69 -10.06
CA ALA A 155 10.93 3.01 -11.27
C ALA A 155 10.73 4.48 -11.71
N LEU A 156 9.52 5.04 -11.62
CA LEU A 156 9.27 6.45 -11.94
C LEU A 156 10.14 7.40 -11.10
N PHE A 157 10.32 7.11 -9.80
CA PHE A 157 11.24 7.86 -8.96
C PHE A 157 12.69 7.74 -9.43
N TYR A 158 13.18 6.51 -9.66
CA TYR A 158 14.59 6.29 -10.01
C TYR A 158 14.95 6.80 -11.41
N VAL A 159 14.03 6.79 -12.37
CA VAL A 159 14.20 7.43 -13.69
C VAL A 159 14.48 8.93 -13.51
N LYS A 160 13.89 9.55 -12.49
CA LYS A 160 14.04 10.97 -12.17
C LYS A 160 14.97 11.23 -10.98
N ARG A 161 15.83 10.28 -10.61
CA ARG A 161 16.75 10.41 -9.45
C ARG A 161 17.60 11.68 -9.44
N ARG A 162 17.97 12.22 -10.61
CA ARG A 162 18.77 13.46 -10.73
C ARG A 162 18.00 14.71 -10.31
N ALA A 163 16.67 14.68 -10.34
CA ALA A 163 15.81 15.76 -9.88
C ALA A 163 15.46 15.64 -8.39
N ILE A 164 15.87 14.57 -7.71
CA ILE A 164 15.62 14.35 -6.29
C ILE A 164 16.80 14.96 -5.50
N PRO A 165 16.53 15.81 -4.49
CA PRO A 165 17.58 16.33 -3.62
C PRO A 165 18.42 15.22 -3.00
N ALA A 166 19.74 15.39 -2.95
CA ALA A 166 20.67 14.37 -2.46
C ALA A 166 20.33 13.89 -1.04
N ARG A 167 19.85 14.79 -0.17
CA ARG A 167 19.40 14.45 1.20
C ARG A 167 18.17 13.53 1.26
N ALA A 168 17.32 13.55 0.23
CA ALA A 168 16.11 12.71 0.17
C ALA A 168 16.39 11.32 -0.42
N MET A 169 17.49 11.15 -1.16
CA MET A 169 17.84 9.88 -1.80
C MET A 169 18.03 8.70 -0.83
N PRO A 170 18.72 8.85 0.32
CA PRO A 170 18.80 7.78 1.32
C PRO A 170 17.42 7.32 1.81
N VAL A 171 16.47 8.26 1.94
CA VAL A 171 15.11 7.93 2.38
C VAL A 171 14.32 7.22 1.26
N LEU A 172 14.52 7.57 -0.01
CA LEU A 172 13.94 6.80 -1.12
C LEU A 172 14.49 5.37 -1.18
N LEU A 173 15.79 5.18 -0.93
CA LEU A 173 16.39 3.85 -0.82
C LEU A 173 15.80 3.07 0.35
N LEU A 174 15.59 3.72 1.50
CA LEU A 174 14.91 3.12 2.65
C LEU A 174 13.47 2.71 2.31
N VAL A 175 12.67 3.58 1.68
CA VAL A 175 11.32 3.26 1.21
C VAL A 175 11.34 2.05 0.27
N THR A 176 12.32 2.00 -0.63
CA THR A 176 12.49 0.87 -1.56
C THR A 176 12.82 -0.42 -0.82
N GLY A 177 13.76 -0.37 0.15
CA GLY A 177 14.12 -1.52 0.97
C GLY A 177 12.96 -2.04 1.80
N ILE A 178 12.18 -1.15 2.41
CA ILE A 178 10.96 -1.49 3.15
C ILE A 178 9.92 -2.13 2.23
N PHE A 179 9.72 -1.59 1.02
CA PHE A 179 8.82 -2.19 0.03
C PHE A 179 9.24 -3.61 -0.35
N LEU A 180 10.54 -3.85 -0.59
CA LEU A 180 11.04 -5.19 -0.91
C LEU A 180 10.92 -6.16 0.27
N ALA A 181 11.16 -5.71 1.50
CA ALA A 181 10.92 -6.50 2.69
C ALA A 181 9.43 -6.84 2.85
N GLY A 182 8.55 -5.86 2.64
CA GLY A 182 7.10 -6.06 2.63
C GLY A 182 6.64 -7.05 1.57
N LEU A 183 7.19 -6.98 0.35
CA LEU A 183 6.92 -7.95 -0.72
C LEU A 183 7.28 -9.38 -0.29
N GLY A 184 8.42 -9.55 0.38
CA GLY A 184 8.82 -10.83 0.94
C GLY A 184 7.81 -11.36 1.96
N LEU A 185 7.36 -10.51 2.88
CA LEU A 185 6.39 -10.89 3.91
C LEU A 185 5.00 -11.21 3.34
N ALA A 186 4.55 -10.43 2.35
CA ALA A 186 3.25 -10.59 1.70
C ALA A 186 3.13 -11.89 0.86
N SER A 187 4.25 -12.57 0.61
CA SER A 187 4.25 -13.81 -0.17
C SER A 187 3.72 -15.03 0.60
N ALA A 188 3.62 -14.91 1.92
CA ALA A 188 3.11 -15.96 2.79
C ALA A 188 1.60 -15.79 3.08
N PRO A 189 0.84 -16.89 3.30
CA PRO A 189 -0.55 -16.85 3.72
C PRO A 189 -0.79 -16.03 4.99
N ASN A 190 -2.00 -15.46 5.12
CA ASN A 190 -2.40 -14.59 6.23
C ASN A 190 -2.24 -15.20 7.63
N ASP A 191 -2.29 -16.53 7.74
CA ASP A 191 -2.19 -17.31 8.97
C ASP A 191 -0.78 -17.85 9.23
N THR A 192 0.20 -17.51 8.39
CA THR A 192 1.58 -17.98 8.53
C THR A 192 2.26 -17.35 9.73
N ILE A 193 2.68 -18.19 10.67
CA ILE A 193 3.49 -17.83 11.83
C ILE A 193 4.81 -18.61 11.75
N VAL A 194 5.92 -17.89 11.62
CA VAL A 194 7.28 -18.47 11.62
C VAL A 194 7.89 -18.26 13.00
N PHE A 195 8.54 -19.28 13.57
CA PHE A 195 8.84 -19.28 15.00
C PHE A 195 7.52 -19.11 15.83
N PRO A 196 7.50 -19.30 17.16
CA PRO A 196 6.23 -19.21 17.88
C PRO A 196 5.66 -17.78 18.02
N PHE A 197 6.25 -16.77 17.38
CA PHE A 197 5.91 -15.35 17.59
C PHE A 197 5.95 -14.45 16.34
N LEU A 198 6.45 -14.91 15.18
CA LEU A 198 6.57 -14.07 13.98
C LEU A 198 5.37 -14.28 13.04
N SER A 199 4.26 -13.59 13.29
CA SER A 199 3.15 -13.52 12.33
C SER A 199 3.57 -12.66 11.13
N LEU A 200 3.72 -13.30 9.95
CA LEU A 200 4.29 -12.63 8.78
C LEU A 200 3.37 -11.54 8.23
N HIS A 201 2.07 -11.79 8.20
CA HIS A 201 1.07 -10.82 7.74
C HIS A 201 0.93 -9.63 8.69
N ALA A 202 0.94 -9.88 10.00
CA ALA A 202 0.93 -8.80 10.99
C ALA A 202 2.21 -7.94 10.90
N LEU A 203 3.37 -8.59 10.69
CA LEU A 203 4.62 -7.88 10.45
C LEU A 203 4.60 -7.09 9.15
N TRP A 204 3.94 -7.61 8.11
CA TRP A 204 3.73 -6.90 6.85
C TRP A 204 2.99 -5.57 7.05
N HIS A 205 1.92 -5.54 7.85
CA HIS A 205 1.22 -4.29 8.19
C HIS A 205 2.15 -3.26 8.84
N LEU A 206 2.99 -3.69 9.80
CA LEU A 206 3.96 -2.80 10.45
C LEU A 206 5.01 -2.27 9.47
N VAL A 207 5.59 -3.15 8.65
CA VAL A 207 6.56 -2.80 7.62
C VAL A 207 5.95 -1.81 6.62
N GLY A 208 4.72 -2.05 6.17
CA GLY A 208 3.97 -1.13 5.31
C GLY A 208 3.75 0.24 5.96
N ALA A 209 3.30 0.27 7.22
CA ALA A 209 3.11 1.50 7.99
C ALA A 209 4.40 2.33 8.10
N PHE A 210 5.53 1.70 8.44
CA PHE A 210 6.83 2.39 8.45
C PHE A 210 7.26 2.84 7.05
N GLY A 211 6.92 2.09 6.01
CA GLY A 211 7.12 2.49 4.61
C GLY A 211 6.37 3.77 4.27
N PHE A 212 5.13 3.92 4.72
CA PHE A 212 4.35 5.15 4.53
C PHE A 212 4.91 6.33 5.31
N VAL A 213 5.38 6.12 6.55
CA VAL A 213 6.07 7.16 7.32
C VAL A 213 7.38 7.58 6.64
N ALA A 214 8.18 6.63 6.15
CA ALA A 214 9.39 6.92 5.40
C ALA A 214 9.08 7.67 4.08
N LEU A 215 7.98 7.33 3.41
CA LEU A 215 7.50 8.05 2.24
C LEU A 215 7.07 9.49 2.58
N TRP A 216 6.44 9.72 3.73
CA TRP A 216 6.18 11.07 4.22
C TRP A 216 7.49 11.84 4.44
N LEU A 217 8.46 11.25 5.15
CA LEU A 217 9.76 11.88 5.41
C LEU A 217 10.51 12.19 4.12
N PHE A 218 10.48 11.27 3.15
CA PHE A 218 11.05 11.51 1.82
C PHE A 218 10.44 12.76 1.18
N ASN A 219 9.11 12.92 1.23
CA ASN A 219 8.43 14.10 0.70
C ASN A 219 8.76 15.37 1.48
N ASP A 220 8.84 15.29 2.80
CA ASP A 220 9.21 16.41 3.66
C ASP A 220 10.61 16.95 3.28
N LEU A 221 11.59 16.06 3.11
CA LEU A 221 12.94 16.42 2.68
C LEU A 221 13.02 17.01 1.26
N ARG A 222 12.07 16.66 0.38
CA ARG A 222 11.97 17.22 -0.97
C ARG A 222 11.33 18.59 -1.00
N PHE A 223 10.31 18.81 -0.17
CA PHE A 223 9.47 20.01 -0.23
C PHE A 223 9.91 21.11 0.72
N ARG A 224 10.66 20.80 1.78
CA ARG A 224 11.30 21.85 2.56
C ARG A 224 12.36 22.54 1.72
N GLU A 225 12.32 23.86 1.69
CA GLU A 225 13.42 24.66 1.16
C GLU A 225 14.68 24.39 1.99
N SER A 226 15.84 24.34 1.33
CA SER A 226 17.16 24.36 1.98
C SER A 226 17.60 25.80 2.18
#